data_AF-A0A7C2PNI9-F1
#
_entry.id   AF-A0A7C2PNI9-F1
#
_cell.length_a   1.000
_cell.length_b   1.000
_cell.length_c   1.000
_cell.angle_alpha   90.00
_cell.angle_beta   90.00
_cell.angle_gamma   90.00
#
_symmetry.space_group_name_H-M   'P 1'
#
loop_
_entity.id
_entity.type
_entity.pdbx_description
1 polymer ?
#
loop_
_entity_poly.entity_id
_entity_poly.type
_entity_poly.pdbx_seq_one_letter_code
_entity_poly.pdbx_strand_id
1 'polypeptide(L)'
;MCRIRTNVPCLATEYPPESTSHLEAQSMFCETVATDAAWRSRYALDRDGHAMPEEAILEAMREEKRTLPLRVLGLLAIAMGERALYETPDERLKPEFVLAQARDLERRVLGTTSGLRPLFAVPHLRSGEGSATYHAYPLALTAVYQMRAALLHEHGHLTDNPKIGPDIARHCWEQGSRVTLPETIKALTGHALSPSAFIDHLHESVDEAVARARREMQIVSRLPRTDLDQVTLEADIRIVHGRETIADSSEMVSRRSATTTAPGSSDLRRRKHHGRPADISGRFFHLCAILIIYGAFRDVSGLCQAFDTDRPSSRMAMANAWSRRPRAVSFARDSHPGQEGNGRALSRDSW
;
A
#
# COMPACT_ATOMS: atom_id res chain seq x y z
N MET A 1 6.48 -31.54 13.93
CA MET A 1 5.34 -31.15 13.08
C MET A 1 4.18 -30.80 14.01
N CYS A 2 4.10 -29.54 14.46
CA CYS A 2 3.27 -29.16 15.60
C CYS A 2 1.83 -28.86 15.16
N ARG A 3 0.91 -29.76 15.51
CA ARG A 3 -0.54 -29.55 15.42
C ARG A 3 -0.96 -28.84 16.70
N ILE A 4 -0.95 -27.51 16.67
CA ILE A 4 -1.30 -26.69 17.84
C ILE A 4 -2.83 -26.66 17.97
N ARG A 5 -3.37 -27.57 18.79
CA ARG A 5 -4.63 -27.35 19.53
C ARG A 5 -4.22 -26.85 20.91
N THR A 6 -3.95 -25.56 21.07
CA THR A 6 -3.61 -25.00 22.38
C THR A 6 -4.69 -24.07 22.89
N ASN A 7 -5.33 -24.50 23.98
CA ASN A 7 -6.00 -23.64 24.94
C ASN A 7 -4.91 -22.94 25.78
N VAL A 8 -4.20 -21.97 25.20
CA VAL A 8 -3.14 -21.20 25.87
C VAL A 8 -3.53 -19.72 25.82
N PRO A 9 -4.01 -19.13 26.93
CA PRO A 9 -4.50 -17.76 26.98
C PRO A 9 -3.39 -16.69 26.89
N CYS A 10 -2.12 -17.09 26.76
CA CYS A 10 -0.96 -16.19 26.83
C CYS A 10 -0.09 -16.17 25.56
N LEU A 11 -0.49 -16.89 24.50
CA LEU A 11 0.06 -16.71 23.16
C LEU A 11 -1.03 -16.05 22.32
N ALA A 12 -1.23 -14.76 22.54
CA ALA A 12 -2.04 -13.92 21.69
C ALA A 12 -1.28 -13.68 20.37
N THR A 13 -1.11 -14.71 19.54
CA THR A 13 -1.03 -14.44 18.10
C THR A 13 -2.48 -14.27 17.67
N GLU A 14 -2.88 -13.01 17.47
CA GLU A 14 -4.24 -12.61 17.08
C GLU A 14 -4.70 -13.29 15.78
N TYR A 15 -3.77 -13.85 15.01
CA TYR A 15 -4.00 -14.55 13.76
C TYR A 15 -3.24 -15.90 13.73
N PRO A 16 -3.75 -16.92 13.00
CA PRO A 16 -3.00 -18.14 12.72
C PRO A 16 -1.65 -17.82 12.06
N PRO A 17 -0.63 -18.71 12.14
CA PRO A 17 0.72 -18.42 11.68
C PRO A 17 0.76 -18.24 10.17
N GLU A 18 0.50 -17.02 9.71
CA GLU A 18 0.63 -16.57 8.34
C GLU A 18 1.92 -15.77 8.22
N SER A 19 2.67 -15.98 7.15
CA SER A 19 3.91 -15.24 6.94
C SER A 19 3.61 -13.75 6.77
N THR A 20 4.43 -12.87 7.34
CA THR A 20 4.34 -11.42 7.16
C THR A 20 4.24 -11.03 5.68
N SER A 21 4.96 -11.72 4.78
CA SER A 21 4.91 -11.45 3.33
C SER A 21 3.55 -11.77 2.70
N HIS A 22 2.82 -12.75 3.24
CA HIS A 22 1.46 -13.06 2.78
C HIS A 22 0.49 -11.95 3.20
N LEU A 23 0.54 -11.54 4.47
CA LEU A 23 -0.30 -10.44 4.99
C LEU A 23 -0.01 -9.13 4.25
N GLU A 24 1.27 -8.80 4.09
CA GLU A 24 1.69 -7.59 3.38
C GLU A 24 1.33 -7.65 1.88
N ALA A 25 1.32 -8.82 1.25
CA ALA A 25 0.86 -8.92 -0.14
C ALA A 25 -0.62 -8.49 -0.27
N GLN A 26 -1.47 -8.82 0.71
CA GLN A 26 -2.88 -8.43 0.70
C GLN A 26 -3.06 -6.92 0.94
N SER A 27 -2.39 -6.37 1.96
CA SER A 27 -2.47 -4.95 2.31
C SER A 27 -1.95 -4.09 1.15
N MET A 28 -0.78 -4.43 0.63
CA MET A 28 -0.12 -3.68 -0.44
C MET A 28 -0.87 -3.84 -1.76
N PHE A 29 -1.48 -5.00 -2.07
CA PHE A 29 -2.36 -5.12 -3.23
C PHE A 29 -3.53 -4.13 -3.15
N CYS A 30 -4.20 -4.03 -2.00
CA CYS A 30 -5.27 -3.06 -1.80
C CYS A 30 -4.79 -1.61 -1.95
N GLU A 31 -3.61 -1.29 -1.42
CA GLU A 31 -2.99 0.03 -1.60
C GLU A 31 -2.79 0.34 -3.08
N THR A 32 -2.28 -0.60 -3.88
CA THR A 32 -2.10 -0.37 -5.33
C THR A 32 -3.40 -0.08 -6.07
N VAL A 33 -4.52 -0.70 -5.66
CA VAL A 33 -5.82 -0.44 -6.29
C VAL A 33 -6.31 0.96 -5.96
N ALA A 34 -6.09 1.43 -4.73
CA ALA A 34 -6.47 2.76 -4.30
C ALA A 34 -5.64 3.89 -4.96
N THR A 35 -4.39 3.59 -5.33
CA THR A 35 -3.49 4.55 -5.98
C THR A 35 -3.58 4.54 -7.50
N ASP A 36 -4.25 3.54 -8.10
CA ASP A 36 -4.46 3.45 -9.54
C ASP A 36 -5.25 4.64 -10.10
N ALA A 37 -4.92 5.05 -11.33
CA ALA A 37 -5.57 6.16 -12.01
C ALA A 37 -7.07 5.92 -12.24
N ALA A 38 -7.45 4.68 -12.58
CA ALA A 38 -8.85 4.30 -12.71
C ALA A 38 -9.63 4.55 -11.41
N TRP A 39 -9.11 4.08 -10.28
CA TRP A 39 -9.78 4.29 -8.99
C TRP A 39 -9.85 5.77 -8.62
N ARG A 40 -8.73 6.50 -8.71
CA ARG A 40 -8.67 7.93 -8.36
C ARG A 40 -9.60 8.78 -9.22
N SER A 41 -9.64 8.55 -10.53
CA SER A 41 -10.52 9.31 -11.46
C SER A 41 -12.02 9.11 -11.18
N ARG A 42 -12.38 8.00 -10.54
CA ARG A 42 -13.78 7.65 -10.28
C ARG A 42 -14.22 7.96 -8.85
N TYR A 43 -13.37 7.69 -7.88
CA TYR A 43 -13.73 7.64 -6.45
C TYR A 43 -13.00 8.67 -5.58
N ALA A 44 -11.92 9.28 -6.05
CA ALA A 44 -11.31 10.41 -5.34
C ALA A 44 -12.09 11.69 -5.65
N LEU A 45 -13.15 11.92 -4.86
CA LEU A 45 -14.03 13.07 -4.98
C LEU A 45 -13.65 14.15 -3.94
N ASP A 46 -13.76 15.41 -4.33
CA ASP A 46 -13.71 16.53 -3.38
C ASP A 46 -15.00 16.62 -2.54
N ARG A 47 -15.09 17.64 -1.68
CA ARG A 47 -16.26 17.85 -0.81
C ARG A 47 -17.54 18.15 -1.59
N ASP A 48 -17.40 18.75 -2.77
CA ASP A 48 -18.51 19.12 -3.65
C ASP A 48 -18.89 17.97 -4.61
N GLY A 49 -18.14 16.86 -4.57
CA GLY A 49 -18.37 15.67 -5.38
C GLY A 49 -17.68 15.70 -6.74
N HIS A 50 -16.80 16.66 -7.02
CA HIS A 50 -16.02 16.68 -8.26
C HIS A 50 -14.88 15.67 -8.20
N ALA A 51 -14.63 15.01 -9.33
CA ALA A 51 -13.52 14.07 -9.46
C ALA A 51 -12.16 14.78 -9.44
N MET A 52 -11.15 14.09 -8.90
CA MET A 52 -9.76 14.53 -8.97
C MET A 52 -9.35 14.84 -10.43
N PRO A 53 -8.76 16.01 -10.71
CA PRO A 53 -8.33 16.37 -12.07
C PRO A 53 -7.32 15.37 -12.64
N GLU A 54 -7.46 15.04 -13.93
CA GLU A 54 -6.53 14.13 -14.64
C GLU A 54 -5.08 14.59 -14.48
N GLU A 55 -4.82 15.90 -14.60
CA GLU A 55 -3.48 16.46 -14.46
C GLU A 55 -2.84 16.11 -13.11
N ALA A 56 -3.61 16.20 -12.02
CA ALA A 56 -3.13 15.88 -10.67
C ALA A 56 -2.84 14.38 -10.51
N ILE A 57 -3.70 13.52 -11.07
CA ILE A 57 -3.49 12.05 -11.08
C ILE A 57 -2.20 11.71 -11.83
N LEU A 58 -2.03 12.26 -13.03
CA LEU A 58 -0.86 11.99 -13.85
C LEU A 58 0.41 12.53 -13.22
N GLU A 59 0.39 13.71 -12.59
CA GLU A 59 1.56 14.25 -11.92
C GLU A 59 1.98 13.41 -10.71
N ALA A 60 1.02 12.96 -9.91
CA ALA A 60 1.30 12.02 -8.81
C ALA A 60 1.97 10.74 -9.32
N MET A 61 1.50 10.20 -10.46
CA MET A 61 2.11 9.01 -11.07
C MET A 61 3.52 9.26 -11.61
N ARG A 62 3.79 10.43 -12.20
CA ARG A 62 5.14 10.78 -12.66
C ARG A 62 6.11 10.81 -11.48
N GLU A 63 5.71 11.42 -10.38
CA GLU A 63 6.56 11.53 -9.19
C GLU A 63 6.80 10.16 -8.53
N GLU A 64 5.76 9.35 -8.43
CA GLU A 64 5.87 7.98 -7.94
C GLU A 64 6.85 7.17 -8.78
N LYS A 65 6.73 7.21 -10.12
CA LYS A 65 7.62 6.47 -11.01
C LYS A 65 9.06 6.94 -10.97
N ARG A 66 9.31 8.24 -10.85
CA ARG A 66 10.67 8.80 -10.71
C ARG A 66 11.37 8.31 -9.44
N THR A 67 10.62 8.14 -8.36
CA THR A 67 11.17 7.82 -7.03
C THR A 67 11.08 6.34 -6.68
N LEU A 68 10.31 5.54 -7.44
CA LEU A 68 10.07 4.13 -7.17
C LEU A 68 11.35 3.29 -6.97
N PRO A 69 12.39 3.37 -7.83
CA PRO A 69 13.61 2.60 -7.61
C PRO A 69 14.27 2.90 -6.26
N LEU A 70 14.31 4.18 -5.86
CA LEU A 70 14.88 4.59 -4.57
C LEU A 70 14.04 4.08 -3.40
N ARG A 71 12.71 4.06 -3.52
CA ARG A 71 11.81 3.48 -2.49
C ARG A 71 12.08 1.98 -2.32
N VAL A 72 12.22 1.23 -3.41
CA VAL A 72 12.50 -0.21 -3.38
C VAL A 72 13.89 -0.51 -2.80
N LEU A 73 14.91 0.25 -3.21
CA LEU A 73 16.25 0.15 -2.62
C LEU A 73 16.23 0.47 -1.12
N GLY A 74 15.38 1.40 -0.68
CA GLY A 74 15.14 1.69 0.75
C GLY A 74 14.65 0.47 1.52
N LEU A 75 13.69 -0.28 0.96
CA LEU A 75 13.20 -1.52 1.57
C LEU A 75 14.30 -2.59 1.64
N LEU A 76 15.06 -2.76 0.55
CA LEU A 76 16.16 -3.72 0.47
C LEU A 76 17.29 -3.37 1.45
N ALA A 77 17.66 -2.09 1.58
CA ALA A 77 18.69 -1.65 2.51
C ALA A 77 18.35 -2.05 3.96
N ILE A 78 17.09 -1.94 4.35
CA ILE A 78 16.63 -2.34 5.69
C ILE A 78 16.71 -3.86 5.85
N ALA A 79 16.18 -4.64 4.90
CA ALA A 79 16.20 -6.10 4.96
C ALA A 79 17.62 -6.67 4.94
N MET A 80 18.50 -6.14 4.07
CA MET A 80 19.91 -6.54 4.00
C MET A 80 20.67 -6.16 5.26
N GLY A 81 20.32 -5.03 5.87
CA GLY A 81 20.99 -4.54 7.07
C GLY A 81 20.58 -5.31 8.31
N GLU A 82 19.29 -5.64 8.41
CA GLU A 82 18.79 -6.60 9.38
C GLU A 82 19.56 -7.93 9.24
N ARG A 83 19.57 -8.54 8.06
CA ARG A 83 20.33 -9.77 7.80
C ARG A 83 21.80 -9.65 8.23
N ALA A 84 22.48 -8.56 7.86
CA ALA A 84 23.89 -8.36 8.20
C ALA A 84 24.15 -8.29 9.72
N LEU A 85 23.21 -7.74 10.49
CA LEU A 85 23.29 -7.72 11.95
C LEU A 85 23.13 -9.13 12.53
N TYR A 86 22.13 -9.89 12.05
CA TYR A 86 21.86 -11.26 12.53
C TYR A 86 22.95 -12.27 12.13
N GLU A 87 23.65 -12.04 11.02
CA GLU A 87 24.79 -12.87 10.59
C GLU A 87 26.11 -12.47 11.26
N THR A 88 26.14 -11.37 12.03
CA THR A 88 27.35 -10.91 12.73
C THR A 88 27.48 -11.60 14.09
N PRO A 89 28.66 -12.18 14.44
CA PRO A 89 28.89 -12.74 15.78
C PRO A 89 28.72 -11.71 16.90
N ASP A 90 28.13 -12.15 18.02
CA ASP A 90 27.78 -11.30 19.16
C ASP A 90 28.95 -10.46 19.69
N GLU A 91 30.17 -10.99 19.67
CA GLU A 91 31.36 -10.29 20.18
C GLU A 91 31.72 -9.04 19.37
N ARG A 92 31.23 -8.97 18.12
CA ARG A 92 31.41 -7.85 17.19
C ARG A 92 30.27 -6.84 17.24
N LEU A 93 29.13 -7.17 17.85
CA LEU A 93 27.93 -6.30 17.93
C LEU A 93 28.10 -5.16 18.95
N LYS A 94 29.12 -4.32 18.73
CA LYS A 94 29.36 -3.08 19.47
C LYS A 94 28.67 -1.89 18.77
N PRO A 95 28.22 -0.86 19.51
CA PRO A 95 27.51 0.28 18.91
C PRO A 95 28.24 0.91 17.71
N GLU A 96 29.56 1.05 17.79
CA GLU A 96 30.38 1.65 16.73
C GLU A 96 30.40 0.78 15.46
N PHE A 97 30.48 -0.54 15.65
CA PHE A 97 30.43 -1.50 14.54
C PHE A 97 29.06 -1.49 13.86
N VAL A 98 27.99 -1.56 14.66
CA VAL A 98 26.59 -1.57 14.19
C VAL A 98 26.29 -0.30 13.38
N LEU A 99 26.69 0.87 13.88
CA LEU A 99 26.52 2.14 13.16
C LEU A 99 27.37 2.24 11.89
N ALA A 100 28.62 1.75 11.94
CA ALA A 100 29.50 1.73 10.76
C ALA A 100 28.95 0.79 9.67
N GLN A 101 28.46 -0.39 10.06
CA GLN A 101 27.85 -1.36 9.15
C GLN A 101 26.58 -0.80 8.49
N ALA A 102 25.70 -0.16 9.26
CA ALA A 102 24.50 0.47 8.70
C ALA A 102 24.85 1.56 7.68
N ARG A 103 25.79 2.47 8.01
CA ARG A 103 26.23 3.53 7.09
C ARG A 103 26.90 2.98 5.84
N ASP A 104 27.70 1.93 5.97
CA ASP A 104 28.33 1.26 4.83
C ASP A 104 27.26 0.66 3.90
N LEU A 105 26.28 -0.04 4.47
CA LEU A 105 25.20 -0.63 3.69
C LEU A 105 24.33 0.42 3.01
N GLU A 106 23.93 1.49 3.71
CA GLU A 106 23.20 2.60 3.13
C GLU A 106 23.97 3.19 1.94
N ARG A 107 25.28 3.40 2.08
CA ARG A 107 26.13 3.89 0.98
C ARG A 107 26.16 2.92 -0.19
N ARG A 108 26.28 1.60 0.06
CA ARG A 108 26.34 0.58 -0.99
C ARG A 108 25.03 0.40 -1.73
N VAL A 109 23.90 0.40 -1.03
CA VAL A 109 22.58 0.11 -1.61
C VAL A 109 21.90 1.38 -2.13
N LEU A 110 21.98 2.49 -1.40
CA LEU A 110 21.28 3.74 -1.74
C LEU A 110 22.19 4.75 -2.45
N GLY A 111 23.51 4.53 -2.48
CA GLY A 111 24.48 5.49 -3.03
C GLY A 111 24.72 6.73 -2.14
N THR A 112 24.17 6.76 -0.93
CA THR A 112 24.27 7.88 0.03
C THR A 112 24.51 7.37 1.45
N THR A 113 25.26 8.12 2.25
CA THR A 113 25.55 7.84 3.68
C THR A 113 24.51 8.37 4.64
N SER A 114 23.52 9.08 4.11
CA SER A 114 22.40 9.64 4.85
C SER A 114 21.20 9.47 3.93
N GLY A 115 20.66 8.25 3.93
CA GLY A 115 19.46 7.94 3.15
C GLY A 115 18.27 8.80 3.57
N LEU A 116 17.26 8.87 2.70
CA LEU A 116 15.95 9.48 3.02
C LEU A 116 15.30 8.86 4.27
N ARG A 117 15.67 7.62 4.61
CA ARG A 117 15.23 6.87 5.78
C ARG A 117 16.40 6.06 6.34
N PRO A 118 17.12 6.55 7.35
CA PRO A 118 18.21 5.80 7.98
C PRO A 118 17.72 4.46 8.53
N LEU A 119 18.54 3.41 8.43
CA LEU A 119 18.20 2.04 8.81
C LEU A 119 17.61 1.97 10.23
N PHE A 120 18.29 2.57 11.20
CA PHE A 120 17.84 2.55 12.61
C PHE A 120 16.71 3.52 12.95
N ALA A 121 16.24 4.33 12.00
CA ALA A 121 15.01 5.10 12.16
C ALA A 121 13.76 4.22 11.97
N VAL A 122 13.91 2.99 11.49
CA VAL A 122 12.81 2.04 11.26
C VAL A 122 12.47 1.33 12.57
N PRO A 123 11.27 1.54 13.14
CA PRO A 123 10.92 0.97 14.45
C PRO A 123 10.82 -0.57 14.42
N HIS A 124 10.47 -1.16 13.27
CA HIS A 124 10.36 -2.62 13.11
C HIS A 124 11.66 -3.37 13.45
N LEU A 125 12.82 -2.77 13.19
CA LEU A 125 14.12 -3.37 13.57
C LEU A 125 14.36 -3.36 15.08
N ARG A 126 13.62 -2.53 15.82
CA ARG A 126 13.82 -2.29 17.26
C ARG A 126 12.74 -2.94 18.12
N SER A 127 11.65 -3.42 17.53
CA SER A 127 10.60 -4.16 18.24
C SER A 127 10.80 -5.66 18.09
N GLY A 128 10.65 -6.41 19.19
CA GLY A 128 10.79 -7.87 19.14
C GLY A 128 9.82 -8.54 18.17
N GLU A 129 8.61 -7.98 18.03
CA GLU A 129 7.55 -8.47 17.14
C GLU A 129 7.79 -8.14 15.65
N GLY A 130 8.61 -7.14 15.34
CA GLY A 130 8.90 -6.71 13.97
C GLY A 130 10.28 -7.15 13.45
N SER A 131 11.17 -7.57 14.35
CA SER A 131 12.54 -7.93 14.00
C SER A 131 12.62 -9.24 13.20
N ALA A 132 13.61 -9.33 12.32
CA ALA A 132 13.82 -10.42 11.36
C ALA A 132 12.67 -10.64 10.36
N THR A 133 11.77 -9.68 10.18
CA THR A 133 10.62 -9.80 9.25
C THR A 133 10.67 -8.84 8.07
N TYR A 134 11.61 -7.89 8.02
CA TYR A 134 11.52 -6.79 7.04
C TYR A 134 11.70 -7.24 5.58
N HIS A 135 12.36 -8.37 5.38
CA HIS A 135 12.44 -9.05 4.07
C HIS A 135 11.07 -9.44 3.49
N ALA A 136 10.01 -9.43 4.30
CA ALA A 136 8.65 -9.69 3.86
C ALA A 136 8.12 -8.65 2.86
N TYR A 137 8.47 -7.36 3.01
CA TYR A 137 8.01 -6.29 2.12
C TYR A 137 8.42 -6.47 0.65
N PRO A 138 9.71 -6.70 0.30
CA PRO A 138 10.08 -6.94 -1.10
C PRO A 138 9.50 -8.25 -1.66
N LEU A 139 9.30 -9.27 -0.83
CA LEU A 139 8.60 -10.50 -1.25
C LEU A 139 7.12 -10.25 -1.52
N ALA A 140 6.47 -9.44 -0.68
CA ALA A 140 5.09 -9.01 -0.88
C ALA A 140 4.94 -8.19 -2.17
N LEU A 141 5.84 -7.24 -2.46
CA LEU A 141 5.85 -6.50 -3.72
C LEU A 141 5.92 -7.42 -4.94
N THR A 142 6.77 -8.44 -4.86
CA THR A 142 6.89 -9.45 -5.92
C THR A 142 5.54 -10.16 -6.16
N ALA A 143 4.89 -10.60 -5.09
CA ALA A 143 3.56 -11.20 -5.14
C ALA A 143 2.51 -10.23 -5.71
N VAL A 144 2.44 -8.99 -5.21
CA VAL A 144 1.48 -7.96 -5.61
C VAL A 144 1.52 -7.72 -7.11
N TYR A 145 2.69 -7.47 -7.69
CA TYR A 145 2.79 -7.16 -9.12
C TYR A 145 2.52 -8.39 -9.99
N GLN A 146 2.85 -9.61 -9.52
CA GLN A 146 2.47 -10.83 -10.23
C GLN A 146 0.94 -11.06 -10.20
N MET A 147 0.29 -10.85 -9.05
CA MET A 147 -1.18 -10.91 -8.93
C MET A 147 -1.84 -9.90 -9.86
N ARG A 148 -1.38 -8.64 -9.84
CA ARG A 148 -1.90 -7.58 -10.70
C ARG A 148 -1.77 -7.93 -12.18
N ALA A 149 -0.60 -8.39 -12.61
CA ALA A 149 -0.37 -8.78 -13.99
C ALA A 149 -1.32 -9.90 -14.44
N ALA A 150 -1.51 -10.93 -13.62
CA ALA A 150 -2.42 -12.03 -13.91
C ALA A 150 -3.88 -11.55 -13.99
N LEU A 151 -4.35 -10.79 -13.01
CA LEU A 151 -5.72 -10.28 -12.95
C LEU A 151 -6.03 -9.30 -14.09
N LEU A 152 -5.07 -8.43 -14.46
CA LEU A 152 -5.21 -7.53 -15.60
C LEU A 152 -5.22 -8.31 -16.93
N HIS A 153 -4.39 -9.33 -17.06
CA HIS A 153 -4.37 -10.18 -18.25
C HIS A 153 -5.71 -10.92 -18.42
N GLU A 154 -6.25 -11.49 -17.35
CA GLU A 154 -7.48 -12.27 -17.39
C GLU A 154 -8.74 -11.40 -17.51
N HIS A 155 -8.81 -10.30 -16.75
CA HIS A 155 -10.04 -9.54 -16.57
C HIS A 155 -10.02 -8.14 -17.21
N GLY A 156 -8.86 -7.70 -17.73
CA GLY A 156 -8.67 -6.46 -18.49
C GLY A 156 -8.60 -5.17 -17.67
N HIS A 157 -9.22 -5.14 -16.48
CA HIS A 157 -9.23 -3.98 -15.57
C HIS A 157 -9.51 -4.42 -14.13
N LEU A 158 -9.03 -3.65 -13.15
CA LEU A 158 -9.20 -3.96 -11.73
C LEU A 158 -10.38 -3.22 -11.10
N THR A 159 -10.45 -1.89 -11.27
CA THR A 159 -11.49 -1.04 -10.66
C THR A 159 -12.88 -1.40 -11.16
N ASP A 160 -13.83 -1.64 -10.25
CA ASP A 160 -15.22 -2.03 -10.53
C ASP A 160 -15.40 -3.35 -11.30
N ASN A 161 -14.37 -4.19 -11.32
CA ASN A 161 -14.49 -5.49 -11.94
C ASN A 161 -15.03 -6.52 -10.92
N PRO A 162 -16.23 -7.09 -11.14
CA PRO A 162 -16.90 -7.95 -10.16
C PRO A 162 -16.21 -9.30 -9.96
N LYS A 163 -15.24 -9.66 -10.82
CA LYS A 163 -14.52 -10.94 -10.72
C LYS A 163 -13.31 -10.89 -9.78
N ILE A 164 -12.74 -9.69 -9.55
CA ILE A 164 -11.49 -9.52 -8.81
C ILE A 164 -11.62 -9.94 -7.35
N GLY A 165 -12.65 -9.43 -6.66
CA GLY A 165 -12.90 -9.77 -5.25
C GLY A 165 -13.06 -11.27 -5.03
N PRO A 166 -13.98 -11.96 -5.74
CA PRO A 166 -14.15 -13.40 -5.64
C PRO A 166 -12.87 -14.22 -5.92
N ASP A 167 -12.06 -13.83 -6.90
CA ASP A 167 -10.82 -14.55 -7.20
C ASP A 167 -9.77 -14.38 -6.09
N ILE A 168 -9.53 -13.14 -5.63
CA ILE A 168 -8.63 -12.88 -4.50
C ILE A 168 -9.10 -13.65 -3.27
N ALA A 169 -10.39 -13.62 -2.98
CA ALA A 169 -10.89 -14.22 -1.78
C ALA A 169 -10.83 -15.75 -1.80
N ARG A 170 -11.17 -16.39 -2.93
CA ARG A 170 -11.01 -17.83 -3.12
C ARG A 170 -9.56 -18.29 -2.97
N HIS A 171 -8.63 -17.58 -3.60
CA HIS A 171 -7.24 -18.02 -3.73
C HIS A 171 -6.34 -17.55 -2.57
N CYS A 172 -6.62 -16.39 -1.97
CA CYS A 172 -5.86 -15.83 -0.87
C CYS A 172 -6.55 -16.06 0.49
N TRP A 173 -7.78 -15.57 0.67
CA TRP A 173 -8.38 -15.45 2.01
C TRP A 173 -9.00 -16.73 2.54
N GLU A 174 -9.73 -17.48 1.71
CA GLU A 174 -10.35 -18.75 2.11
C GLU A 174 -9.33 -19.81 2.51
N GLN A 175 -8.10 -19.71 1.99
CA GLN A 175 -7.02 -20.62 2.32
C GLN A 175 -6.35 -20.25 3.65
N GLY A 176 -6.17 -18.95 3.92
CA GLY A 176 -5.40 -18.44 5.05
C GLY A 176 -4.07 -19.17 5.22
N SER A 177 -3.69 -19.48 6.46
CA SER A 177 -2.43 -20.16 6.79
C SER A 177 -2.35 -21.65 6.36
N ARG A 178 -3.29 -22.17 5.55
CA ARG A 178 -3.23 -23.55 5.04
C ARG A 178 -2.24 -23.70 3.88
N VAL A 179 -1.87 -22.60 3.24
CA VAL A 179 -0.97 -22.56 2.08
C VAL A 179 0.08 -21.47 2.30
N THR A 180 1.24 -21.66 1.68
CA THR A 180 2.32 -20.67 1.68
C THR A 180 2.07 -19.58 0.64
N LEU A 181 2.73 -18.42 0.77
CA LEU A 181 2.65 -17.35 -0.23
C LEU A 181 2.94 -17.85 -1.67
N PRO A 182 4.01 -18.64 -1.95
CA PRO A 182 4.23 -19.17 -3.30
C PRO A 182 3.10 -20.07 -3.80
N GLU A 183 2.47 -20.86 -2.93
CA GLU A 183 1.32 -21.70 -3.28
C GLU A 183 0.08 -20.86 -3.58
N THR A 184 -0.21 -19.82 -2.78
CA THR A 184 -1.26 -18.82 -3.05
C THR A 184 -1.08 -18.18 -4.42
N ILE A 185 0.14 -17.73 -4.72
CA ILE A 185 0.43 -17.03 -5.98
C ILE A 185 0.35 -17.99 -7.16
N LYS A 186 0.80 -19.23 -7.01
CA LYS A 186 0.60 -20.25 -8.04
C LYS A 186 -0.87 -20.59 -8.26
N ALA A 187 -1.67 -20.65 -7.21
CA ALA A 187 -3.10 -20.93 -7.31
C ALA A 187 -3.86 -19.80 -8.02
N LEU A 188 -3.54 -18.53 -7.73
CA LEU A 188 -4.19 -17.38 -8.34
C LEU A 188 -3.69 -17.09 -9.76
N THR A 189 -2.39 -17.24 -10.01
CA THR A 189 -1.76 -16.78 -11.27
C THR A 189 -1.42 -17.90 -12.24
N GLY A 190 -1.54 -19.17 -11.81
CA GLY A 190 -1.10 -20.35 -12.55
C GLY A 190 0.41 -20.57 -12.58
N HIS A 191 1.21 -19.62 -12.09
CA HIS A 191 2.67 -19.60 -12.23
C HIS A 191 3.37 -19.53 -10.86
N ALA A 192 4.57 -20.09 -10.77
CA ALA A 192 5.39 -19.95 -9.56
C ALA A 192 5.67 -18.48 -9.24
N LEU A 193 5.89 -18.16 -7.96
CA LEU A 193 6.28 -16.82 -7.52
C LEU A 193 7.55 -16.39 -8.26
N SER A 194 7.51 -15.23 -8.93
CA SER A 194 8.60 -14.70 -9.75
C SER A 194 8.65 -13.17 -9.68
N PRO A 195 9.84 -12.57 -9.64
CA PRO A 195 10.00 -11.12 -9.65
C PRO A 195 9.72 -10.47 -11.01
N SER A 196 9.47 -11.23 -12.08
CA SER A 196 9.36 -10.69 -13.46
C SER A 196 8.39 -9.51 -13.57
N ALA A 197 7.15 -9.66 -13.11
CA ALA A 197 6.14 -8.60 -13.20
C ALA A 197 6.52 -7.35 -12.38
N PHE A 198 7.21 -7.54 -11.26
CA PHE A 198 7.70 -6.43 -10.45
C PHE A 198 8.88 -5.72 -11.13
N ILE A 199 9.81 -6.47 -11.74
CA ILE A 199 10.93 -5.92 -12.51
C ILE A 199 10.40 -5.14 -13.73
N ASP A 200 9.41 -5.68 -14.45
CA ASP A 200 8.78 -4.99 -15.57
C ASP A 200 8.14 -3.67 -15.12
N HIS A 201 7.47 -3.67 -13.96
CA HIS A 201 6.92 -2.45 -13.38
C HIS A 201 8.00 -1.42 -12.98
N LEU A 202 9.17 -1.88 -12.52
CA LEU A 202 10.31 -1.01 -12.19
C LEU A 202 10.97 -0.41 -13.43
N HIS A 203 10.98 -1.14 -14.55
CA HIS A 203 11.54 -0.68 -15.81
C HIS A 203 10.57 0.13 -16.67
N GLU A 204 9.26 0.09 -16.36
CA GLU A 204 8.25 0.94 -17.00
C GLU A 204 8.66 2.41 -16.91
N SER A 205 8.80 3.05 -18.08
CA SER A 205 9.11 4.46 -18.17
C SER A 205 7.95 5.32 -17.67
N VAL A 206 8.25 6.58 -17.34
CA VAL A 206 7.23 7.54 -16.91
C VAL A 206 6.16 7.73 -18.00
N ASP A 207 6.54 7.77 -19.27
CA ASP A 207 5.61 7.95 -20.38
C ASP A 207 4.71 6.72 -20.58
N GLU A 208 5.27 5.51 -20.46
CA GLU A 208 4.48 4.26 -20.49
C GLU A 208 3.48 4.20 -19.33
N ALA A 209 3.92 4.56 -18.12
CA ALA A 209 3.05 4.61 -16.95
C ALA A 209 1.90 5.61 -17.11
N VAL A 210 2.18 6.81 -17.65
CA VAL A 210 1.18 7.83 -17.97
C VAL A 210 0.22 7.35 -19.06
N ALA A 211 0.73 6.69 -20.10
CA ALA A 211 -0.10 6.13 -21.15
C ALA A 211 -1.01 5.02 -20.63
N ARG A 212 -0.50 4.15 -19.75
CA ARG A 212 -1.28 3.13 -19.05
C ARG A 212 -2.37 3.76 -18.18
N ALA A 213 -2.03 4.76 -17.38
CA ALA A 213 -2.97 5.50 -16.54
C ALA A 213 -4.17 6.03 -17.34
N ARG A 214 -3.90 6.67 -18.47
CA ARG A 214 -4.95 7.20 -19.36
C ARG A 214 -5.84 6.09 -19.90
N ARG A 215 -5.27 4.95 -20.31
CA ARG A 215 -6.06 3.80 -20.76
C ARG A 215 -6.96 3.27 -19.65
N GLU A 216 -6.44 3.13 -18.43
CA GLU A 216 -7.21 2.69 -17.26
C GLU A 216 -8.38 3.64 -16.96
N MET A 217 -8.14 4.96 -16.96
CA MET A 217 -9.19 5.96 -16.79
C MET A 217 -10.24 5.92 -17.92
N GLN A 218 -9.80 5.73 -19.17
CA GLN A 218 -10.72 5.60 -20.31
C GLN A 218 -11.59 4.34 -20.20
N ILE A 219 -11.02 3.21 -19.81
CA ILE A 219 -11.77 1.96 -19.60
C ILE A 219 -12.83 2.20 -18.53
N VAL A 220 -12.41 2.67 -17.35
CA VAL A 220 -13.35 2.83 -16.23
C VAL A 220 -14.40 3.89 -16.53
N SER A 221 -14.11 4.95 -17.30
CA SER A 221 -15.11 5.97 -17.68
C SER A 221 -16.32 5.41 -18.43
N ARG A 222 -16.17 4.25 -19.09
CA ARG A 222 -17.22 3.59 -19.89
C ARG A 222 -17.99 2.52 -19.12
N LEU A 223 -17.49 2.13 -17.95
CA LEU A 223 -18.13 1.12 -17.12
C LEU A 223 -19.29 1.75 -16.33
N PRO A 224 -20.37 1.00 -16.05
CA PRO A 224 -21.35 1.46 -15.06
C PRO A 224 -20.63 1.71 -13.73
N ARG A 225 -21.08 2.73 -12.99
CA ARG A 225 -20.61 2.95 -11.62
C ARG A 225 -21.22 1.90 -10.71
N THR A 226 -20.39 1.31 -9.86
CA THR A 226 -20.87 0.47 -8.77
C THR A 226 -21.73 1.34 -7.87
N ASP A 227 -22.95 0.88 -7.62
CA ASP A 227 -23.83 1.53 -6.65
C ASP A 227 -23.29 1.24 -5.25
N LEU A 228 -22.55 2.21 -4.68
CA LEU A 228 -21.95 2.06 -3.36
C LEU A 228 -23.01 1.94 -2.26
N ASP A 229 -24.25 2.40 -2.48
CA ASP A 229 -25.34 2.22 -1.53
C ASP A 229 -25.82 0.75 -1.47
N GLN A 230 -25.47 -0.09 -2.46
CA GLN A 230 -25.71 -1.53 -2.41
C GLN A 230 -24.60 -2.31 -1.71
N VAL A 231 -23.45 -1.68 -1.45
CA VAL A 231 -22.33 -2.35 -0.79
C VAL A 231 -22.49 -2.23 0.73
N THR A 232 -22.85 -3.34 1.37
CA THR A 232 -22.86 -3.46 2.84
C THR A 232 -21.60 -4.20 3.30
N LEU A 233 -20.79 -3.53 4.12
CA LEU A 233 -19.56 -4.13 4.68
C LEU A 233 -19.83 -5.10 5.83
N GLU A 234 -21.07 -5.10 6.35
CA GLU A 234 -21.45 -5.82 7.57
C GLU A 234 -20.46 -5.55 8.73
N ALA A 235 -20.00 -4.30 8.82
CA ALA A 235 -18.99 -3.86 9.78
C ALA A 235 -19.47 -2.61 10.52
N ASP A 236 -19.23 -2.59 11.84
CA ASP A 236 -19.41 -1.41 12.67
C ASP A 236 -18.07 -0.69 12.81
N ILE A 237 -17.98 0.51 12.22
CA ILE A 237 -16.78 1.34 12.24
C ILE A 237 -16.99 2.46 13.26
N ARG A 238 -16.10 2.51 14.26
CA ARG A 238 -16.04 3.59 15.25
C ARG A 238 -14.70 4.28 15.20
N ILE A 239 -14.73 5.61 15.10
CA ILE A 239 -13.55 6.46 15.26
C ILE A 239 -13.53 6.93 16.70
N VAL A 240 -12.46 6.64 17.43
CA VAL A 240 -12.32 6.98 18.85
C VAL A 240 -11.07 7.82 19.10
N HIS A 241 -11.18 8.81 19.99
CA HIS A 241 -10.05 9.52 20.58
C HIS A 241 -9.95 9.17 22.07
N GLY A 242 -9.04 8.26 22.40
CA GLY A 242 -8.98 7.69 23.75
C GLY A 242 -10.24 6.88 24.06
N ARG A 243 -11.10 7.41 24.93
CA ARG A 243 -12.40 6.79 25.30
C ARG A 243 -13.60 7.46 24.64
N GLU A 244 -13.39 8.58 23.95
CA GLU A 244 -14.44 9.35 23.31
C GLU A 244 -14.70 8.81 21.91
N THR A 245 -15.95 8.49 21.58
CA THR A 245 -16.36 8.16 20.20
C THR A 245 -16.57 9.45 19.43
N ILE A 246 -15.75 9.68 18.41
CA ILE A 246 -15.84 10.83 17.49
C ILE A 246 -16.88 10.56 16.40
N ALA A 247 -16.94 9.33 15.90
CA ALA A 247 -17.90 8.91 14.88
C ALA A 247 -18.24 7.43 15.00
N ASP A 248 -19.49 7.07 14.70
CA ASP A 248 -19.99 5.71 14.74
C ASP A 248 -20.88 5.43 13.51
N SER A 249 -20.56 4.39 12.75
CA SER A 249 -21.33 4.02 11.57
C SER A 249 -22.75 3.56 11.89
N SER A 250 -23.00 3.07 13.12
CA SER A 250 -24.35 2.66 13.56
C SER A 250 -25.30 3.86 13.73
N GLU A 251 -24.78 5.05 14.05
CA GLU A 251 -25.56 6.28 14.15
C GLU A 251 -25.85 6.91 12.77
N MET A 252 -24.97 6.70 11.79
CA MET A 252 -25.19 7.14 10.41
C MET A 252 -26.35 6.41 9.73
N VAL A 253 -26.56 5.12 10.04
CA VAL A 253 -27.70 4.34 9.54
C VAL A 253 -29.04 4.89 10.06
N SER A 254 -29.07 5.39 11.31
CA SER A 254 -30.28 5.92 11.95
C SER A 254 -30.71 7.30 11.42
N ARG A 255 -29.80 8.10 10.85
CA ARG A 255 -30.17 9.40 10.24
C ARG A 255 -30.78 9.27 8.84
N ARG A 256 -30.40 8.25 8.06
CA ARG A 256 -30.94 8.01 6.70
C ARG A 256 -32.40 7.54 6.72
N SER A 257 -32.81 6.79 7.75
CA SER A 257 -34.20 6.36 7.93
C SER A 257 -35.15 7.48 8.41
N ALA A 258 -34.62 8.60 8.91
CA ALA A 258 -35.41 9.75 9.36
C ALA A 258 -35.75 10.74 8.24
N THR A 259 -35.04 10.71 7.10
CA THR A 259 -35.27 11.66 5.98
C THR A 259 -36.19 11.11 4.88
N THR A 260 -36.66 9.86 4.99
CA THR A 260 -37.51 9.21 3.99
C THR A 260 -38.88 8.81 4.55
N THR A 261 -39.51 9.69 5.33
CA THR A 261 -40.91 9.54 5.73
C THR A 261 -41.74 10.71 5.21
N ALA A 262 -42.10 10.63 3.93
CA ALA A 262 -43.37 11.21 3.51
C ALA A 262 -44.51 10.41 4.19
N PRO A 263 -45.53 11.05 4.77
CA PRO A 263 -46.57 10.34 5.50
C PRO A 263 -47.55 9.70 4.51
N GLY A 264 -47.54 8.37 4.39
CA GLY A 264 -48.52 7.67 3.57
C GLY A 264 -48.40 6.16 3.60
N SER A 265 -49.47 5.51 4.05
CA SER A 265 -49.75 4.08 4.04
C SER A 265 -48.86 3.16 4.89
N SER A 266 -49.42 2.85 6.06
CA SER A 266 -49.30 1.56 6.70
C SER A 266 -49.45 0.39 5.72
N ASP A 267 -48.63 -0.63 5.96
CA ASP A 267 -48.90 -2.07 5.81
C ASP A 267 -47.92 -2.73 4.85
N LEU A 268 -46.94 -3.46 5.41
CA LEU A 268 -46.36 -4.64 4.76
C LEU A 268 -45.56 -5.48 5.77
N ARG A 269 -46.26 -6.55 6.18
CA ARG A 269 -45.82 -7.74 6.88
C ARG A 269 -44.36 -8.15 6.63
N ARG A 270 -43.66 -8.45 7.73
CA ARG A 270 -42.45 -9.29 7.77
C ARG A 270 -42.64 -10.56 6.95
N ARG A 271 -41.96 -10.68 5.81
CA ARG A 271 -41.64 -11.97 5.20
C ARG A 271 -40.20 -12.33 5.52
N LYS A 272 -40.03 -13.35 6.37
CA LYS A 272 -38.79 -14.11 6.51
C LYS A 272 -38.56 -14.85 5.19
N HIS A 273 -37.54 -14.47 4.42
CA HIS A 273 -36.99 -15.35 3.40
C HIS A 273 -35.74 -16.04 3.97
N HIS A 274 -35.83 -17.36 4.14
CA HIS A 274 -34.70 -18.25 4.25
C HIS A 274 -34.04 -18.36 2.87
N GLY A 275 -32.87 -17.75 2.71
CA GLY A 275 -31.99 -17.91 1.55
C GLY A 275 -30.61 -18.36 2.03
N ARG A 276 -30.01 -19.31 1.31
CA ARG A 276 -28.70 -19.95 1.57
C ARG A 276 -27.57 -18.92 1.78
N PRO A 277 -26.49 -19.27 2.52
CA PRO A 277 -25.38 -18.36 2.75
C PRO A 277 -24.68 -18.02 1.43
N ALA A 278 -24.76 -16.75 1.03
CA ALA A 278 -24.05 -16.22 -0.12
C ALA A 278 -22.71 -15.65 0.34
N ASP A 279 -21.65 -16.29 -0.12
CA ASP A 279 -20.31 -15.78 -0.41
C ASP A 279 -19.75 -14.68 0.53
N ILE A 280 -18.92 -15.13 1.47
CA ILE A 280 -18.19 -14.33 2.47
C ILE A 280 -16.95 -13.67 1.84
N SER A 281 -16.57 -14.12 0.65
CA SER A 281 -15.26 -13.89 0.07
C SER A 281 -15.12 -12.46 -0.49
N GLY A 282 -16.16 -11.86 -1.10
CA GLY A 282 -16.10 -10.48 -1.62
C GLY A 282 -16.12 -9.34 -0.59
N ARG A 283 -16.30 -9.63 0.71
CA ARG A 283 -16.72 -8.63 1.72
C ARG A 283 -15.56 -7.93 2.44
N PHE A 284 -14.37 -8.53 2.46
CA PHE A 284 -13.19 -7.97 3.13
C PHE A 284 -12.44 -6.92 2.27
N PHE A 285 -12.58 -6.98 0.94
CA PHE A 285 -11.88 -6.10 -0.01
C PHE A 285 -12.13 -4.61 0.25
N HIS A 286 -13.33 -4.26 0.67
CA HIS A 286 -13.68 -2.87 0.95
C HIS A 286 -13.20 -2.38 2.32
N LEU A 287 -12.99 -3.26 3.32
CA LEU A 287 -12.58 -2.84 4.66
C LEU A 287 -11.12 -2.35 4.68
N CYS A 288 -10.21 -3.07 4.00
CA CYS A 288 -8.81 -2.66 3.89
C CYS A 288 -8.62 -1.40 3.03
N ALA A 289 -9.40 -1.26 1.95
CA ALA A 289 -9.40 -0.04 1.15
C ALA A 289 -9.96 1.15 1.95
N ILE A 290 -11.04 0.97 2.72
CA ILE A 290 -11.66 2.05 3.50
C ILE A 290 -10.81 2.47 4.71
N LEU A 291 -10.13 1.56 5.40
CA LEU A 291 -9.26 1.95 6.53
C LEU A 291 -7.99 2.71 6.08
N ILE A 292 -7.58 2.55 4.82
CA ILE A 292 -6.47 3.33 4.21
C ILE A 292 -7.00 4.63 3.55
N ILE A 293 -8.25 4.68 3.10
CA ILE A 293 -8.80 5.77 2.26
C ILE A 293 -9.76 6.72 3.01
N TYR A 294 -10.50 6.26 4.02
CA TYR A 294 -11.44 7.09 4.78
C TYR A 294 -10.74 7.84 5.92
N GLY A 295 -10.03 8.90 5.53
CA GLY A 295 -10.10 10.14 6.29
C GLY A 295 -11.55 10.63 6.31
N ALA A 296 -12.32 10.19 7.30
CA ALA A 296 -13.69 10.61 7.52
C ALA A 296 -13.76 12.11 7.80
N PHE A 297 -13.96 12.93 6.76
CA PHE A 297 -14.30 14.34 6.91
C PHE A 297 -15.30 14.78 5.84
N ARG A 298 -16.57 14.49 6.11
CA ARG A 298 -17.69 15.18 5.45
C ARG A 298 -18.22 16.38 6.26
N ASP A 299 -17.66 16.67 7.44
CA ASP A 299 -17.99 17.87 8.21
C ASP A 299 -16.82 18.27 9.13
N VAL A 300 -15.99 19.24 8.73
CA VAL A 300 -14.89 19.79 9.57
C VAL A 300 -15.31 21.08 10.28
N SER A 301 -16.59 21.48 10.16
CA SER A 301 -17.10 22.69 10.80
C SER A 301 -16.94 22.65 12.32
N GLY A 302 -17.10 21.45 12.92
CA GLY A 302 -16.96 21.24 14.36
C GLY A 302 -15.51 21.14 14.86
N LEU A 303 -14.55 20.77 14.00
CA LEU A 303 -13.14 20.60 14.41
C LEU A 303 -12.36 21.92 14.36
N CYS A 304 -12.77 22.87 13.53
CA CYS A 304 -12.20 24.22 13.54
C CYS A 304 -12.66 25.07 14.74
N GLN A 305 -13.80 24.75 15.37
CA GLN A 305 -14.25 25.44 16.58
C GLN A 305 -13.57 24.94 17.86
N ALA A 306 -12.99 23.73 17.87
CA ALA A 306 -12.36 23.14 19.04
C ALA A 306 -10.89 23.61 19.27
N PHE A 307 -10.30 24.35 18.33
CA PHE A 307 -8.92 24.86 18.42
C PHE A 307 -8.82 26.38 18.56
N ASP A 308 -9.93 27.08 18.75
CA ASP A 308 -9.91 28.50 19.10
C ASP A 308 -9.76 28.65 20.62
N THR A 309 -8.52 28.49 21.09
CA THR A 309 -8.13 28.97 22.41
C THR A 309 -7.07 30.05 22.26
N ASP A 310 -7.49 31.26 22.61
CA ASP A 310 -6.70 32.47 22.76
C ASP A 310 -5.28 32.22 23.29
N ARG A 311 -4.25 32.51 22.48
CA ARG A 311 -3.12 33.40 22.85
C ARG A 311 -2.17 33.71 21.67
N PRO A 312 -1.54 34.91 21.66
CA PRO A 312 -0.88 35.48 20.49
C PRO A 312 0.65 35.27 20.47
N SER A 313 1.25 35.57 19.31
CA SER A 313 2.68 35.65 18.94
C SER A 313 3.33 34.31 18.54
N SER A 314 3.89 34.11 17.35
CA SER A 314 4.66 35.01 16.50
C SER A 314 4.56 34.57 15.02
N ARG A 315 4.21 35.53 14.14
CA ARG A 315 4.34 35.39 12.69
C ARG A 315 5.83 35.52 12.33
N MET A 316 6.42 34.50 11.71
CA MET A 316 7.62 34.67 10.90
C MET A 316 7.48 33.88 9.60
N ALA A 317 7.66 34.62 8.51
CA ALA A 317 7.33 34.24 7.15
C ALA A 317 8.24 33.13 6.61
N MET A 318 7.64 32.05 6.12
CA MET A 318 8.24 31.16 5.11
C MET A 318 7.39 31.19 3.84
N ALA A 319 7.44 32.33 3.15
CA ALA A 319 7.03 32.45 1.77
C ALA A 319 8.10 33.28 1.06
N ASN A 320 8.85 32.63 0.14
CA ASN A 320 9.83 33.14 -0.83
C ASN A 320 11.22 32.47 -0.77
N ALA A 321 11.29 31.19 -1.12
CA ALA A 321 12.58 30.54 -1.47
C ALA A 321 12.52 29.58 -2.68
N TRP A 322 11.38 29.43 -3.37
CA TRP A 322 11.21 28.46 -4.46
C TRP A 322 11.12 29.08 -5.88
N SER A 323 11.66 30.28 -6.08
CA SER A 323 11.66 30.96 -7.40
C SER A 323 13.05 31.22 -8.01
N ARG A 324 14.11 30.54 -7.57
CA ARG A 324 15.43 30.62 -8.23
C ARG A 324 15.80 29.32 -8.92
N ARG A 325 15.66 29.31 -10.26
CA ARG A 325 16.23 28.30 -11.15
C ARG A 325 17.74 28.15 -10.88
N PRO A 326 18.29 26.93 -10.76
CA PRO A 326 19.74 26.76 -10.81
C PRO A 326 20.23 27.08 -12.23
N ARG A 327 21.29 27.90 -12.31
CA ARG A 327 22.03 28.13 -13.56
C ARG A 327 22.68 26.82 -14.01
N ALA A 328 22.67 26.59 -15.31
CA ALA A 328 23.35 25.47 -15.97
C ALA A 328 24.83 25.43 -15.56
N VAL A 329 25.27 24.28 -15.06
CA VAL A 329 26.69 23.97 -14.88
C VAL A 329 27.12 23.22 -16.14
N SER A 330 27.93 23.87 -16.97
CA SER A 330 28.60 23.23 -18.11
C SER A 330 29.75 22.37 -17.61
N PHE A 331 29.73 21.08 -17.90
CA PHE A 331 30.92 20.24 -17.76
C PHE A 331 31.84 20.49 -18.96
N ALA A 332 32.95 21.18 -18.70
CA ALA A 332 34.07 21.24 -19.62
C ALA A 332 34.73 19.86 -19.69
N ARG A 333 34.95 19.37 -20.90
CA ARG A 333 35.78 18.20 -21.20
C ARG A 333 37.24 18.62 -21.06
N ASP A 334 37.90 18.16 -20.01
CA ASP A 334 39.35 18.11 -19.98
C ASP A 334 39.81 16.74 -20.45
N SER A 335 40.40 16.75 -21.65
CA SER A 335 41.12 15.65 -22.27
C SER A 335 42.57 15.66 -21.85
N HIS A 336 43.09 14.55 -21.32
CA HIS A 336 44.50 14.12 -21.50
C HIS A 336 44.73 12.64 -21.09
N PRO A 337 45.84 12.00 -21.50
CA PRO A 337 45.77 10.79 -22.32
C PRO A 337 46.26 9.51 -21.61
N GLY A 338 45.82 8.37 -22.15
CA GLY A 338 46.60 7.14 -22.22
C GLY A 338 46.82 6.36 -20.92
N GLN A 339 46.11 5.24 -20.76
CA GLN A 339 46.79 3.97 -20.51
C GLN A 339 45.90 2.78 -20.87
N GLU A 340 46.51 1.88 -21.63
CA GLU A 340 45.96 0.62 -22.12
C GLU A 340 45.84 -0.43 -21.01
N GLY A 341 44.90 -1.37 -21.19
CA GLY A 341 45.05 -2.76 -20.74
C GLY A 341 44.39 -3.12 -19.40
N ASN A 342 43.19 -3.71 -19.45
CA ASN A 342 43.00 -5.16 -19.32
C ASN A 342 41.50 -5.48 -19.25
N GLY A 343 40.99 -6.16 -20.29
CA GLY A 343 39.64 -6.70 -20.29
C GLY A 343 39.55 -7.94 -19.40
N ARG A 344 38.69 -7.90 -18.39
CA ARG A 344 38.03 -9.09 -17.84
C ARG A 344 36.53 -8.85 -17.80
N ALA A 345 35.84 -9.58 -18.67
CA ALA A 345 34.40 -9.71 -18.66
C ALA A 345 33.96 -10.35 -17.33
N LEU A 346 33.04 -9.69 -16.62
CA LEU A 346 32.29 -10.30 -15.54
C LEU A 346 31.06 -10.98 -16.15
N SER A 347 31.02 -12.30 -15.97
CA SER A 347 29.94 -13.18 -16.43
C SER A 347 28.67 -12.99 -15.63
N ARG A 348 27.55 -13.33 -16.27
CA ARG A 348 26.17 -12.96 -15.96
C ARG A 348 25.46 -13.87 -14.94
N ASP A 349 26.21 -14.55 -14.09
CA ASP A 349 25.68 -15.55 -13.15
C ASP A 349 26.01 -15.16 -11.71
N SER A 350 25.22 -14.23 -11.16
CA SER A 350 25.05 -14.05 -9.71
C SER A 350 23.89 -13.09 -9.46
N TRP A 351 22.67 -13.63 -9.45
CA TRP A 351 21.52 -13.10 -8.73
C TRP A 351 20.82 -14.28 -8.05
#